data_AF-A0A3D2MK19-F1
#
_entry.id   AF-A0A3D2MK19-F1
#
_cell.length_a   1.000
_cell.length_b   1.000
_cell.length_c   1.000
_cell.angle_alpha   90.00
_cell.angle_beta   90.00
_cell.angle_gamma   90.00
#
_symmetry.space_group_name_H-M   'P 1'
#
loop_
_entity.id
_entity.type
_entity.pdbx_description
1 polymer ?
#
loop_
_entity_poly.entity_id
_entity_poly.type
_entity_poly.pdbx_seq_one_letter_code
_entity_poly.pdbx_strand_id
1 'polypeptide(L)' 'MRPFQAHARQNPRAIVVIKPCCLGDLVMTTPLLAVIRRAYPAASITYVAGTWSKVIPEHHPAVDT' A
#
# COMPACT_ATOMS: atom_id res chain seq x y z
N MET A 1 11.84 -20.82 9.25
CA MET A 1 11.02 -19.82 8.52
C MET A 1 10.41 -20.50 7.31
N ARG A 2 9.13 -20.22 6.98
CA ARG A 2 8.52 -20.79 5.76
C ARG A 2 9.16 -20.12 4.53
N PRO A 3 9.61 -20.86 3.50
CA PRO A 3 10.34 -20.31 2.35
C PRO A 3 9.59 -19.16 1.65
N PHE A 4 8.26 -19.21 1.62
CA PHE A 4 7.40 -18.13 1.12
C PHE A 4 7.61 -16.78 1.84
N GLN A 5 7.83 -16.78 3.17
CA GLN A 5 8.03 -15.54 3.94
C GLN A 5 9.38 -14.87 3.64
N ALA A 6 10.41 -15.66 3.35
CA ALA A 6 11.72 -15.13 3.01
C ALA A 6 11.68 -14.43 1.64
N HIS A 7 11.04 -15.05 0.65
CA HIS A 7 10.89 -14.47 -0.68
C HIS A 7 10.04 -13.19 -0.67
N ALA A 8 8.92 -13.20 0.05
CA ALA A 8 8.05 -12.02 0.18
C ALA A 8 8.76 -10.82 0.84
N ARG A 9 9.78 -11.05 1.67
CA ARG A 9 10.59 -9.98 2.28
C ARG A 9 11.63 -9.38 1.33
N GLN A 10 12.14 -10.16 0.38
CA GLN A 10 13.17 -9.71 -0.55
C GLN A 10 12.60 -9.16 -1.85
N ASN A 11 11.52 -9.76 -2.37
CA ASN A 11 10.89 -9.35 -3.61
C ASN A 11 9.37 -9.60 -3.57
N PRO A 12 8.61 -8.78 -2.81
CA PRO A 12 7.16 -8.90 -2.73
C PRO A 12 6.52 -8.65 -4.10
N ARG A 13 5.65 -9.57 -4.52
CA ARG A 13 4.82 -9.38 -5.73
C ARG A 13 3.50 -8.66 -5.45
N ALA A 14 3.01 -8.74 -4.21
CA ALA A 14 1.77 -8.15 -3.75
C ALA A 14 1.95 -7.56 -2.34
N ILE A 15 1.53 -6.32 -2.16
CA ILE A 15 1.64 -5.55 -0.92
C ILE A 15 0.25 -5.01 -0.61
N VAL A 16 -0.25 -5.28 0.60
CA VAL A 16 -1.51 -4.72 1.09
C VAL A 16 -1.21 -3.75 2.22
N VAL A 17 -1.62 -2.49 2.06
CA VAL A 17 -1.54 -1.46 3.09
C VAL A 17 -2.92 -1.32 3.72
N ILE A 18 -3.03 -1.53 5.03
CA ILE A 18 -4.31 -1.49 5.75
C ILE A 18 -4.34 -0.27 6.66
N LYS A 19 -5.21 0.68 6.34
CA LYS A 19 -5.45 1.88 7.15
C LYS A 19 -6.92 2.33 7.00
N PRO A 20 -7.84 1.75 7.77
CA PRO A 20 -9.27 1.97 7.55
C PRO A 20 -9.79 3.30 8.12
N CYS A 21 -9.10 3.91 9.09
CA CYS A 21 -9.64 5.03 9.86
C CYS A 21 -8.99 6.38 9.56
N CYS A 22 -9.77 7.43 9.83
CA CYS A 22 -9.39 8.83 9.94
C CYS A 22 -8.78 9.46 8.67
N LEU A 23 -9.45 10.48 8.11
CA LEU A 23 -9.00 11.13 6.87
C LEU A 23 -7.57 11.68 6.96
N GLY A 24 -7.24 12.43 8.01
CA GLY A 24 -5.89 13.00 8.19
C GLY A 24 -4.80 11.94 8.25
N ASP A 25 -5.15 10.79 8.80
CA ASP A 25 -4.29 9.63 8.94
C ASP A 25 -3.98 8.99 7.59
N LEU A 26 -4.94 8.93 6.66
CA LEU A 26 -4.71 8.48 5.29
C LEU A 26 -3.82 9.46 4.53
N VAL A 27 -4.02 10.77 4.70
CA VAL A 27 -3.16 11.80 4.11
C VAL A 27 -1.71 11.60 4.56
N MET A 28 -1.46 11.33 5.84
CA MET A 28 -0.11 11.07 6.35
C MET A 28 0.53 9.79 5.80
N THR A 29 -0.25 8.88 5.22
CA THR A 29 0.28 7.66 4.57
C THR A 29 0.49 7.77 3.08
N THR A 30 0.07 8.84 2.41
CA THR A 30 0.35 8.99 0.97
C THR A 30 1.85 9.01 0.66
N PRO A 31 2.75 9.62 1.47
CA PRO A 31 4.18 9.56 1.20
C PRO A 31 4.75 8.14 1.31
N LEU A 32 4.19 7.32 2.21
CA LEU A 32 4.56 5.92 2.36
C LEU A 32 4.31 5.15 1.05
N LEU A 33 3.19 5.41 0.37
CA LEU A 33 2.86 4.74 -0.90
C LEU A 33 3.87 5.06 -2.01
N ALA A 34 4.33 6.32 -2.07
CA ALA A 34 5.37 6.70 -3.01
C ALA A 34 6.70 5.98 -2.73
N VAL A 35 7.07 5.83 -1.45
CA VAL A 35 8.29 5.10 -1.05
C VAL A 35 8.18 3.61 -1.39
N ILE A 36 7.03 2.99 -1.11
CA ILE A 36 6.79 1.57 -1.43
C ILE A 36 6.87 1.34 -2.94
N ARG A 37 6.22 2.17 -3.76
CA ARG A 37 6.27 2.05 -5.23
C ARG A 37 7.68 2.21 -5.78
N ARG A 38 8.49 3.11 -5.21
CA ARG A 38 9.91 3.28 -5.60
C ARG A 38 10.75 2.07 -5.22
N ALA A 39 10.53 1.49 -4.05
CA ALA A 39 11.26 0.31 -3.58
C ALA A 39 10.85 -0.97 -4.31
N TYR A 40 9.57 -1.09 -4.71
CA TYR A 40 9.01 -2.26 -5.36
C TYR A 40 8.18 -1.88 -6.61
N PRO A 41 8.83 -1.46 -7.71
CA PRO A 41 8.13 -0.95 -8.89
C PRO A 41 7.17 -1.97 -9.53
N ALA A 42 7.54 -3.25 -9.47
CA ALA A 42 6.80 -4.35 -10.07
C ALA A 42 5.76 -5.00 -9.13
N ALA A 43 5.68 -4.56 -7.87
CA ALA A 43 4.70 -5.09 -6.93
C ALA A 43 3.32 -4.48 -7.20
N SER A 44 2.27 -5.29 -7.05
CA SER A 44 0.90 -4.78 -6.95
C SER A 44 0.65 -4.25 -5.53
N ILE A 45 0.12 -3.04 -5.43
CA ILE A 45 -0.14 -2.33 -4.17
C ILE A 45 -1.65 -2.13 -4.01
N THR A 46 -2.23 -2.78 -3.00
CA THR A 46 -3.64 -2.62 -2.62
C THR A 46 -3.74 -1.78 -1.35
N TYR A 47 -4.66 -0.81 -1.32
CA TYR A 47 -4.91 0.03 -0.16
C TYR A 47 -6.30 -0.23 0.43
N VAL A 48 -6.34 -0.76 1.66
CA VAL A 48 -7.59 -0.96 2.40
C VAL A 48 -7.89 0.28 3.24
N ALA A 49 -8.83 1.08 2.77
CA ALA A 49 -9.38 2.26 3.44
C ALA A 49 -10.84 2.06 3.86
N GLY A 50 -11.33 2.88 4.79
CA GLY A 50 -12.75 2.95 5.11
C GLY A 50 -13.53 3.58 3.96
N THR A 51 -14.81 3.21 3.80
CA THR A 51 -15.66 3.62 2.67
C THR A 51 -15.67 5.14 2.43
N TRP A 52 -15.65 5.94 3.51
CA TRP A 52 -15.69 7.41 3.42
C TRP A 52 -14.31 8.03 3.19
N SER A 53 -13.23 7.33 3.56
CA SER A 53 -11.86 7.83 3.47
C SER A 53 -11.12 7.34 2.22
N LYS A 54 -11.70 6.38 1.47
CA LYS A 54 -11.15 5.81 0.23
C LYS A 54 -10.82 6.87 -0.84
N VAL A 55 -11.52 8.01 -0.83
CA VAL A 55 -11.28 9.14 -1.75
C VAL A 55 -9.83 9.63 -1.76
N ILE A 56 -9.08 9.43 -0.68
CA ILE A 56 -7.66 9.82 -0.59
C ILE A 56 -6.76 8.87 -1.41
N PRO A 57 -6.73 7.54 -1.16
CA PRO A 57 -5.89 6.62 -1.92
C PRO A 57 -6.43 6.27 -3.32
N GLU A 58 -7.74 6.43 -3.59
CA GLU A 58 -8.40 5.95 -4.81
C GLU A 58 -7.82 6.53 -6.11
N HIS A 59 -7.27 7.74 -6.06
CA HIS A 59 -6.63 8.39 -7.22
C HIS A 59 -5.11 8.50 -7.09
N HIS A 60 -4.52 7.84 -6.09
CA HIS A 60 -3.08 7.95 -5.87
C HIS A 60 -2.32 7.05 -6.87
N PRO A 61 -1.35 7.58 -7.64
CA PRO A 61 -0.70 6.86 -8.75
C PRO A 61 0.13 5.64 -8.30
N ALA A 62 0.41 5.52 -7.01
CA ALA A 62 1.12 4.37 -6.46
C ALA A 62 0.20 3.18 -6.13
N VAL A 63 -1.13 3.35 -6.10
CA VAL A 63 -2.10 2.32 -5.71
C VAL A 63 -2.72 1.70 -6.96
N ASP A 64 -2.82 0.38 -7.00
CA ASP A 64 -3.45 -0.36 -8.11
C ASP A 64 -4.89 -0.78 -7.79
N THR A 65 -5.25 -0.92 -6.51
CA THR A 65 -6.56 -1.40 -6.06
C THR A 65 -6.94 -0.85 -4.68
#